data_AF-A0A9Q0N606-F1
#
_entry.id   AF-A0A9Q0N606-F1
#
_cell.length_a   1.000
_cell.length_b   1.000
_cell.length_c   1.000
_cell.angle_alpha   90.00
_cell.angle_beta   90.00
_cell.angle_gamma   90.00
#
_symmetry.space_group_name_H-M   'P 1'
#
loop_
_entity.id
_entity.type
_entity.pdbx_description
1 polymer ?
#
loop_
_entity_poly.entity_id
_entity_poly.type
_entity_poly.pdbx_seq_one_letter_code
_entity_poly.pdbx_strand_id
1 'polypeptide(L)'
;MEETNCDIERERTFIMIKPDGVQRGLIGEIIQRFERKGFKLVAIKLLQAEESLLLEHYKELEDKPFYNNLVKYIGSGPVCPMVWEGANVVKTGRIMLGETDPAKSAPGTIRVTNEVPEQPVISPLSGAIFEKRIIEKYILENGCDPITGKELKVEELIEIKTPPIVKPKPPSATSIPATLKTMQDEWDALMLHTFTQRQQLQTARQELSHALYQHDAACRVIARLNKEVTAAREALATLKPQAGILSNVMQQQSHRMEVNGAESQPVEQIGMTEEVIQKLHDKATVLTQERKRRGRNVPEELLTPDQVSNFKILASHPSLHSASIPGILTLDINSSDHSKLVTGGNDKNATVFNKDTEQIVAVLKGHTKKITKVIYHAEEDTVITASPDTSIRIWHVPTSQTQLLLSCHSGPVTGLSLHPTGDYILSTSSDKHWAFSDIRTGRLLTKVMDTAEVGLTTAQFHPDGLIFGTGADDSRVKIWDLKEQSNVANFPGHTGSISAISFSENGYYLATAASDACVKLWDLRKLKNFKTIQLDDGYDVKDLCFDQSGTYLAIAGSDVRIYQCKQWQELQVFTDHTALATGVRFGKHAQYLASTSMDRTLKLYGVE
;
A
#
# COMPACT_ATOMS: atom_id res chain seq x y z
N MET A 1 40.83 -26.71 59.75
CA MET A 1 41.54 -25.53 59.24
C MET A 1 40.52 -24.77 58.42
N GLU A 2 40.08 -23.65 58.97
CA GLU A 2 39.15 -22.71 58.32
C GLU A 2 39.86 -22.12 57.11
N GLU A 3 39.37 -22.41 55.91
CA GLU A 3 39.65 -21.58 54.74
C GLU A 3 38.49 -20.59 54.60
N THR A 4 38.81 -19.35 54.93
CA THR A 4 37.97 -18.16 54.80
C THR A 4 37.48 -18.00 53.37
N ASN A 5 36.18 -18.27 53.14
CA ASN A 5 35.48 -17.78 51.95
C ASN A 5 35.44 -16.25 52.04
N CYS A 6 36.36 -15.58 51.35
CA CYS A 6 36.19 -14.17 51.00
C CYS A 6 35.01 -14.08 50.05
N ASP A 7 33.88 -13.56 50.53
CA ASP A 7 32.83 -13.00 49.68
C ASP A 7 33.46 -11.87 48.86
N ILE A 8 33.88 -12.19 47.63
CA ILE A 8 34.26 -11.18 46.66
C ILE A 8 32.96 -10.48 46.26
N GLU A 9 32.73 -9.29 46.83
CA GLU A 9 31.66 -8.38 46.41
C GLU A 9 31.71 -8.24 44.88
N ARG A 10 30.69 -8.79 44.20
CA ARG A 10 30.61 -8.73 42.75
C ARG A 10 30.12 -7.34 42.35
N GLU A 11 31.07 -6.46 42.07
CA GLU A 11 30.83 -5.10 41.61
C GLU A 11 29.94 -5.11 40.35
N ARG A 12 28.79 -4.44 40.43
CA ARG A 12 27.86 -4.26 39.29
C ARG A 12 27.97 -2.85 38.77
N THR A 13 28.37 -2.72 37.52
CA THR A 13 28.57 -1.43 36.85
C THR A 13 27.48 -1.20 35.81
N PHE A 14 26.88 -0.01 35.83
CA PHE A 14 25.98 0.46 34.79
C PHE A 14 26.75 1.17 33.68
N ILE A 15 26.53 0.76 32.43
CA ILE A 15 27.08 1.41 31.23
C ILE A 15 25.93 1.69 30.28
N MET A 16 25.86 2.91 29.76
CA MET A 16 24.87 3.28 28.75
C MET A 16 25.55 3.61 27.42
N ILE A 17 25.08 2.98 26.35
CA ILE A 17 25.50 3.28 24.99
C ILE A 17 24.63 4.43 24.44
N LYS A 18 25.30 5.46 23.92
CA LYS A 18 24.70 6.66 23.33
C LYS A 18 23.98 6.36 22.00
N PRO A 19 23.01 7.19 21.57
CA PRO A 19 22.17 6.92 20.40
C PRO A 19 22.91 6.61 19.09
N ASP A 20 24.00 7.31 18.85
CA ASP A 20 24.91 7.18 17.71
C ASP A 20 25.76 5.89 17.73
N GLY A 21 25.89 5.25 18.89
CA GLY A 21 26.52 3.93 19.03
C GLY A 21 25.53 2.75 18.93
N VAL A 22 24.22 3.01 18.86
CA VAL A 22 23.18 1.97 18.84
C VAL A 22 22.96 1.47 17.40
N GLN A 23 23.94 0.73 16.89
CA GLN A 23 23.79 -0.09 15.69
C GLN A 23 23.84 -1.57 16.09
N ARG A 24 22.89 -2.39 15.56
CA ARG A 24 22.73 -3.80 15.98
C ARG A 24 24.01 -4.65 15.81
N GLY A 25 24.90 -4.31 14.89
CA GLY A 25 26.21 -4.97 14.73
C GLY A 25 27.24 -4.55 15.79
N LEU A 26 27.35 -3.25 16.08
CA LEU A 26 28.32 -2.70 17.03
C LEU A 26 28.04 -3.10 18.48
N ILE A 27 26.77 -3.20 18.88
CA ILE A 27 26.39 -3.63 20.23
C ILE A 27 26.87 -5.07 20.49
N GLY A 28 26.70 -5.96 19.52
CA GLY A 28 27.16 -7.35 19.63
C GLY A 28 28.69 -7.46 19.74
N GLU A 29 29.43 -6.64 18.98
CA GLU A 29 30.88 -6.58 19.09
C GLU A 29 31.35 -6.05 20.45
N ILE A 30 30.70 -5.01 20.97
CA ILE A 30 31.01 -4.45 22.30
C ILE A 30 30.79 -5.51 23.37
N ILE A 31 29.66 -6.23 23.33
CA ILE A 31 29.37 -7.29 24.28
C ILE A 31 30.45 -8.38 24.23
N GLN A 32 30.78 -8.87 23.02
CA GLN A 32 31.83 -9.89 22.86
C GLN A 32 33.21 -9.43 23.36
N ARG A 33 33.55 -8.15 23.19
CA ARG A 33 34.84 -7.60 23.68
C ARG A 33 34.88 -7.54 25.21
N PHE A 34 33.78 -7.20 25.86
CA PHE A 34 33.67 -7.18 27.32
C PHE A 34 33.64 -8.60 27.91
N GLU A 35 32.91 -9.54 27.29
CA GLU A 35 32.89 -10.95 27.70
C GLU A 35 34.26 -11.62 27.56
N ARG A 36 35.02 -11.33 26.48
CA ARG A 36 36.39 -11.84 26.29
C ARG A 36 37.35 -11.40 27.39
N LYS A 37 37.04 -10.31 28.11
CA LYS A 37 37.84 -9.80 29.23
C LYS A 37 37.35 -10.31 30.60
N GLY A 38 36.38 -11.21 30.62
CA GLY A 38 35.87 -11.85 31.84
C GLY A 38 34.74 -11.08 32.53
N PHE A 39 34.17 -10.06 31.90
CA PHE A 39 32.98 -9.39 32.43
C PHE A 39 31.72 -10.13 32.03
N LYS A 40 30.76 -10.23 32.96
CA LYS A 40 29.50 -10.91 32.70
C LYS A 40 28.38 -9.89 32.49
N LEU A 41 27.67 -9.98 31.37
CA LEU A 41 26.49 -9.17 31.12
C LEU A 41 25.33 -9.70 31.98
N VAL A 42 24.75 -8.83 32.81
CA VAL A 42 23.65 -9.17 33.73
C VAL A 42 22.30 -8.81 33.11
N ALA A 43 22.21 -7.62 32.53
CA ALA A 43 20.99 -7.12 31.92
C ALA A 43 21.33 -6.15 30.79
N ILE A 44 20.52 -6.18 29.74
CA ILE A 44 20.56 -5.25 28.62
C ILE A 44 19.13 -4.87 28.27
N LYS A 45 18.89 -3.59 28.01
CA LYS A 45 17.61 -3.12 27.49
C LYS A 45 17.86 -2.11 26.39
N LEU A 46 17.06 -2.17 25.34
CA LEU A 46 16.99 -1.10 24.34
C LEU A 46 15.79 -0.24 24.71
N LEU A 47 16.00 1.06 24.95
CA LEU A 47 14.93 1.97 25.32
C LEU A 47 15.15 3.35 24.72
N GLN A 48 14.07 4.08 24.50
CA GLN A 48 14.10 5.51 24.21
C GLN A 48 13.91 6.23 25.54
N ALA A 49 14.91 6.99 25.97
CA ALA A 49 14.90 7.61 27.28
C ALA A 49 14.02 8.86 27.25
N GLU A 50 13.06 8.97 28.18
CA GLU A 50 12.29 10.19 28.36
C GLU A 50 13.15 11.31 28.96
N GLU A 51 12.86 12.54 28.58
CA GLU A 51 13.60 13.73 29.00
C GLU A 51 13.57 13.93 30.52
N SER A 52 12.43 13.62 31.17
CA SER A 52 12.25 13.64 32.63
C SER A 52 13.20 12.68 33.35
N LEU A 53 13.34 11.46 32.83
CA LEU A 53 14.23 10.43 33.38
C LEU A 53 15.71 10.79 33.19
N LEU A 54 16.06 11.43 32.08
CA LEU A 54 17.42 11.89 31.81
C LEU A 54 17.83 13.08 32.68
N LEU A 55 16.90 14.00 32.95
CA LEU A 55 17.11 15.11 33.90
C LEU A 55 17.42 14.58 35.29
N GLU A 56 16.65 13.60 35.77
CA GLU A 56 16.88 12.95 37.05
C GLU A 56 18.20 12.15 37.07
N HIS A 57 18.50 11.39 36.01
CA HIS A 57 19.73 10.60 35.92
C HIS A 57 21.01 11.44 35.92
N TYR A 58 20.97 12.63 35.31
CA TYR A 58 22.13 13.54 35.22
C TYR A 58 22.10 14.69 36.23
N LYS A 59 21.24 14.63 37.25
CA LYS A 59 21.05 15.73 38.21
C LYS A 59 22.35 16.24 38.85
N GLU A 60 23.34 15.38 39.06
CA GLU A 60 24.68 15.77 39.57
C GLU A 60 25.48 16.68 38.62
N LEU A 61 25.04 16.83 37.37
CA LEU A 61 25.67 17.67 36.35
C LEU A 61 24.87 18.94 36.06
N GLU A 62 23.80 19.23 36.81
CA GLU A 62 22.89 20.36 36.59
C GLU A 62 23.63 21.71 36.55
N ASP A 63 24.65 21.88 37.37
CA ASP A 63 25.47 23.10 37.44
C ASP A 63 26.43 23.28 36.25
N LYS A 64 26.53 22.30 35.34
CA LYS A 64 27.48 22.35 34.20
C LYS A 64 26.84 22.96 32.96
N PRO A 65 27.58 23.78 32.19
CA PRO A 65 27.05 24.50 31.03
C PRO A 65 26.56 23.60 29.88
N PHE A 66 26.99 22.33 29.85
CA PHE A 66 26.58 21.37 28.83
C PHE A 66 25.40 20.48 29.25
N TYR A 67 24.86 20.63 30.47
CA TYR A 67 23.82 19.77 31.03
C TYR A 67 22.59 19.65 30.12
N ASN A 68 22.02 20.79 29.73
CA ASN A 68 20.84 20.84 28.86
C ASN A 68 21.10 20.21 27.48
N ASN A 69 22.30 20.42 26.92
CA ASN A 69 22.67 19.84 25.64
C ASN A 69 22.90 18.33 25.72
N LEU A 70 23.42 17.84 26.86
CA LEU A 70 23.63 16.41 27.11
C LEU A 70 22.30 15.66 27.19
N VAL A 71 21.33 16.19 27.93
CA VAL A 71 19.99 15.61 28.07
C VAL A 71 19.30 15.56 26.72
N LYS A 72 19.33 16.67 25.97
CA LYS A 72 18.74 16.76 24.62
C LYS A 72 19.38 15.79 23.63
N TYR A 73 20.70 15.62 23.70
CA TYR A 73 21.44 14.71 22.83
C TYR A 73 21.18 13.24 23.17
N ILE A 74 21.13 12.86 24.45
CA ILE A 74 20.84 11.47 24.83
C ILE A 74 19.37 11.10 24.54
N GLY A 75 18.46 12.07 24.64
CA GLY A 75 17.07 11.91 24.24
C GLY A 75 16.82 11.88 22.72
N SER A 76 17.83 12.21 21.89
CA SER A 76 17.64 12.33 20.44
C SER A 76 17.49 10.99 19.71
N GLY A 77 17.66 9.85 20.38
CA GLY A 77 17.53 8.53 19.78
C GLY A 77 17.55 7.39 20.80
N PRO A 78 17.51 6.12 20.33
CA PRO A 78 17.45 4.96 21.21
C PRO A 78 18.78 4.77 21.95
N VAL A 79 18.73 4.52 23.25
CA VAL A 79 19.89 4.20 24.08
C VAL A 79 19.89 2.74 24.50
N CYS A 80 21.07 2.19 24.74
CA CYS A 80 21.21 0.82 25.23
C CYS A 80 21.91 0.80 26.60
N PRO A 81 21.15 0.86 27.70
CA PRO A 81 21.67 0.57 29.02
C PRO A 81 22.02 -0.91 29.21
N MET A 82 23.17 -1.14 29.85
CA MET A 82 23.73 -2.44 30.17
C MET A 82 24.21 -2.46 31.62
N VAL A 83 24.03 -3.59 32.29
CA VAL A 83 24.58 -3.86 33.62
C VAL A 83 25.60 -4.97 33.49
N TRP A 84 26.82 -4.70 33.94
CA TRP A 84 27.97 -5.61 33.87
C TRP A 84 28.43 -6.01 35.27
N GLU A 85 28.82 -7.26 35.45
CA GLU A 85 29.36 -7.81 36.69
C GLU A 85 30.86 -8.09 36.51
N GLY A 86 31.68 -7.50 37.38
CA GLY A 86 33.14 -7.68 37.42
C GLY A 86 33.87 -6.47 38.00
N ALA A 87 35.08 -6.68 38.50
CA ALA A 87 35.88 -5.62 39.10
C ALA A 87 36.49 -4.69 38.03
N ASN A 88 36.47 -3.38 38.26
CA ASN A 88 37.10 -2.37 37.38
C ASN A 88 36.55 -2.31 35.93
N VAL A 89 35.25 -2.60 35.74
CA VAL A 89 34.60 -2.56 34.42
C VAL A 89 34.72 -1.17 33.79
N VAL A 90 34.53 -0.07 34.55
CA VAL A 90 34.63 1.31 34.02
C VAL A 90 36.04 1.63 33.52
N LYS A 91 37.07 1.28 34.30
CA LYS A 91 38.47 1.57 33.96
C LYS A 91 38.89 0.78 32.71
N THR A 92 38.54 -0.49 32.66
CA THR A 92 38.84 -1.37 31.52
C THR A 92 38.03 -0.97 30.28
N GLY A 93 36.77 -0.56 30.46
CA GLY A 93 35.92 -0.05 29.39
C GLY A 93 36.43 1.25 28.77
N ARG A 94 36.92 2.20 29.58
CA ARG A 94 37.54 3.44 29.09
C ARG A 94 38.83 3.19 28.31
N ILE A 95 39.66 2.24 28.74
CA ILE A 95 40.88 1.85 28.01
C ILE A 95 40.52 1.16 26.68
N MET A 96 39.47 0.33 26.68
CA MET A 96 39.05 -0.45 25.50
C MET A 96 38.36 0.41 24.44
N LEU A 97 37.46 1.31 24.87
CA LEU A 97 36.67 2.17 23.99
C LEU A 97 37.39 3.49 23.65
N GLY A 98 38.55 3.73 24.27
CA GLY A 98 39.31 4.98 24.18
C GLY A 98 38.78 6.07 25.11
N GLU A 99 39.64 7.02 25.47
CA GLU A 99 39.18 8.26 26.11
C GLU A 99 38.26 9.01 25.15
N THR A 100 37.02 9.25 25.58
CA THR A 100 36.15 10.24 24.94
C THR A 100 36.61 11.62 25.39
N ASP A 101 37.72 12.07 24.82
CA ASP A 101 38.21 13.43 24.99
C ASP A 101 37.33 14.35 24.12
N PRO A 102 36.47 15.19 24.72
CA PRO A 102 35.58 16.08 23.96
C PRO A 102 36.36 17.07 23.08
N ALA A 103 37.65 17.28 23.37
CA ALA A 103 38.56 18.11 22.58
C ALA A 103 39.24 17.36 21.42
N LYS A 104 39.25 16.00 21.42
CA LYS A 104 39.78 15.18 20.31
C LYS A 104 38.72 14.68 19.34
N SER A 105 37.43 14.93 19.63
CA SER A 105 36.38 14.89 18.60
C SER A 105 36.64 16.01 17.60
N ALA A 106 37.47 15.73 16.61
CA ALA A 106 38.06 16.70 15.69
C ALA A 106 37.03 17.66 15.08
N PRO A 107 37.11 18.97 15.36
CA PRO A 107 36.61 19.99 14.46
C PRO A 107 37.73 20.36 13.48
N GLY A 108 37.46 20.23 12.17
CA GLY A 108 38.31 20.83 11.15
C GLY A 108 39.10 19.88 10.25
N THR A 109 38.43 18.90 9.64
CA THR A 109 38.88 18.38 8.33
C THR A 109 37.82 18.76 7.31
N ILE A 110 38.21 19.54 6.30
CA ILE A 110 37.34 19.97 5.21
C ILE A 110 36.89 18.72 4.46
N ARG A 111 35.58 18.63 4.22
CA ARG A 111 34.94 17.45 3.61
C ARG A 111 34.26 17.84 2.31
N VAL A 112 35.10 18.14 1.31
CA VAL A 112 34.82 17.94 -0.12
C VAL A 112 36.12 17.55 -0.83
N THR A 113 37.25 18.06 -0.34
CA THR A 113 38.61 17.60 -0.62
C THR A 113 39.36 17.51 0.72
N ASN A 114 40.22 16.52 0.89
CA ASN A 114 40.97 16.29 2.14
C ASN A 114 42.12 17.31 2.33
N GLU A 115 41.97 18.50 1.75
CA GLU A 115 42.96 19.58 1.70
C GLU A 115 42.56 20.72 2.64
N VAL A 116 43.56 21.43 3.15
CA VAL A 116 43.32 22.63 3.97
C VAL A 116 42.89 23.77 3.03
N PRO A 117 41.76 24.45 3.30
CA PRO A 117 41.16 25.43 2.41
C PRO A 117 41.97 26.71 2.46
N GLU A 118 42.19 27.32 1.30
CA GLU A 118 42.83 28.62 1.18
C GLU A 118 41.83 29.74 1.51
N GLN A 119 40.57 29.56 1.11
CA GLN A 119 39.47 30.49 1.41
C GLN A 119 38.29 29.71 2.03
N PRO A 120 38.29 29.54 3.37
CA PRO A 120 37.22 28.83 4.05
C PRO A 120 35.92 29.65 4.08
N VAL A 121 34.84 29.04 3.61
CA VAL A 121 33.47 29.55 3.71
C VAL A 121 32.60 28.54 4.42
N ILE A 122 31.60 29.00 5.17
CA ILE A 122 30.65 28.13 5.87
C ILE A 122 29.27 28.25 5.25
N SER A 123 28.63 27.10 5.04
CA SER A 123 27.21 27.03 4.67
C SER A 123 26.36 27.17 5.94
N PRO A 124 25.42 28.12 6.01
CA PRO A 124 24.54 28.28 7.18
C PRO A 124 23.65 27.07 7.44
N LEU A 125 23.34 26.29 6.39
CA LEU A 125 22.40 25.17 6.44
C LEU A 125 23.04 23.90 6.99
N SER A 126 24.27 23.60 6.58
CA SER A 126 25.01 22.41 7.03
C SER A 126 25.96 22.71 8.19
N GLY A 127 26.33 23.98 8.41
CA GLY A 127 27.37 24.37 9.35
C GLY A 127 28.76 23.84 8.98
N ALA A 128 28.91 23.33 7.75
CA ALA A 128 30.16 22.76 7.27
C ALA A 128 31.03 23.80 6.58
N ILE A 129 32.35 23.66 6.75
CA ILE A 129 33.36 24.54 6.17
C ILE A 129 33.80 23.96 4.82
N PHE A 130 33.76 24.78 3.79
CA PHE A 130 34.11 24.48 2.41
C PHE A 130 35.17 25.44 1.87
N GLU A 131 35.86 25.03 0.81
CA GLU A 131 36.67 25.94 0.00
C GLU A 131 35.75 26.75 -0.92
N LYS A 132 35.87 28.08 -0.90
CA LYS A 132 35.01 29.02 -1.63
C LYS A 132 34.82 28.64 -3.10
N ARG A 133 35.92 28.42 -3.82
CA ARG A 133 35.90 28.07 -5.26
C ARG A 133 35.07 26.81 -5.56
N ILE A 134 35.10 25.83 -4.67
CA ILE A 134 34.48 24.51 -4.90
C ILE A 134 32.98 24.59 -4.62
N ILE A 135 32.60 25.21 -3.51
CA ILE A 135 31.19 25.31 -3.12
C ILE A 135 30.41 26.27 -4.04
N GLU A 136 31.03 27.35 -4.51
CA GLU A 136 30.42 28.25 -5.50
C GLU A 136 30.12 27.53 -6.80
N LYS A 137 31.08 26.73 -7.29
CA LYS A 137 30.88 25.90 -8.48
C LYS A 137 29.75 24.88 -8.28
N TYR A 138 29.70 24.23 -7.12
CA TYR A 138 28.66 23.25 -6.80
C TYR A 138 27.26 23.89 -6.74
N ILE A 139 27.13 25.05 -6.11
CA ILE A 139 25.88 25.82 -6.02
C ILE A 139 25.42 26.28 -7.41
N LEU A 140 26.35 26.72 -8.27
CA LEU A 140 26.03 27.10 -9.66
C LEU A 140 25.49 25.92 -10.49
N GLU A 141 26.02 24.71 -10.27
CA GLU A 141 25.61 23.52 -11.01
C GLU A 141 24.32 22.87 -10.46
N ASN A 142 24.14 22.83 -9.13
CA ASN A 142 23.08 22.05 -8.48
C ASN A 142 22.05 22.88 -7.69
N GLY A 143 22.32 24.16 -7.43
CA GLY A 143 21.41 25.06 -6.70
C GLY A 143 21.17 24.72 -5.23
N CYS A 144 21.95 23.80 -4.66
CA CYS A 144 21.71 23.26 -3.32
C CYS A 144 23.01 23.06 -2.52
N ASP A 145 22.85 22.90 -1.20
CA ASP A 145 23.92 22.54 -0.28
C ASP A 145 24.31 21.05 -0.44
N PRO A 146 25.59 20.72 -0.62
CA PRO A 146 26.04 19.36 -0.95
C PRO A 146 25.80 18.31 0.13
N ILE A 147 25.53 18.73 1.37
CA ILE A 147 25.33 17.84 2.51
C ILE A 147 23.85 17.67 2.82
N THR A 148 23.12 18.77 2.90
CA THR A 148 21.70 18.75 3.30
C THR A 148 20.74 18.64 2.11
N GLY A 149 21.19 18.91 0.89
CA GLY A 149 20.37 18.91 -0.32
C GLY A 149 19.32 20.03 -0.37
N LYS A 150 19.39 20.99 0.54
CA LYS A 150 18.49 22.16 0.60
C LYS A 150 18.98 23.26 -0.32
N GLU A 151 18.07 24.07 -0.86
CA GLU A 151 18.43 25.21 -1.71
C GLU A 151 19.35 26.18 -0.96
N LEU A 152 20.46 26.55 -1.60
CA LEU A 152 21.48 27.43 -1.05
C LEU A 152 21.93 28.39 -2.15
N LYS A 153 21.92 29.70 -1.88
CA LYS A 153 22.45 30.70 -2.81
C LYS A 153 23.89 31.07 -2.44
N VAL A 154 24.68 31.49 -3.44
CA VAL A 154 26.08 31.88 -3.24
C VAL A 154 26.22 33.02 -2.22
N GLU A 155 25.27 33.95 -2.21
CA GLU A 155 25.24 35.11 -1.30
C GLU A 155 25.03 34.72 0.18
N GLU A 156 24.52 33.51 0.44
CA GLU A 156 24.26 33.02 1.79
C GLU A 156 25.50 32.37 2.42
N LEU A 157 26.60 32.23 1.68
CA LEU A 157 27.86 31.71 2.20
C LEU A 157 28.55 32.75 3.10
N ILE A 158 29.01 32.29 4.27
CA ILE A 158 29.69 33.15 5.24
C ILE A 158 31.20 32.91 5.15
N GLU A 159 31.99 33.95 4.85
CA GLU A 159 33.45 33.87 4.79
C GLU A 159 34.10 33.84 6.18
N ILE A 160 35.07 32.94 6.37
CA ILE A 160 35.86 32.88 7.59
C ILE A 160 37.24 33.49 7.32
N LYS A 161 37.59 34.56 8.05
CA LYS A 161 38.92 35.18 7.95
C LYS A 161 39.94 34.34 8.72
N THR A 162 40.71 33.53 8.02
CA THR A 162 41.87 32.81 8.56
C THR A 162 43.18 33.49 8.17
N PRO A 163 44.23 33.38 9.00
CA PRO A 163 45.57 33.82 8.61
C PRO A 163 46.06 32.97 7.41
N PRO A 164 46.80 33.57 6.46
CA PRO A 164 47.25 32.86 5.27
C PRO A 164 48.18 31.70 5.65
N ILE A 165 47.85 30.50 5.17
CA ILE A 165 48.62 29.30 5.40
C ILE A 165 49.92 29.38 4.59
N VAL A 166 51.06 29.33 5.29
CA VAL A 166 52.38 29.33 4.64
C VAL A 166 52.68 27.91 4.14
N LYS A 167 52.43 27.67 2.85
CA LYS A 167 52.88 26.44 2.19
C LYS A 167 54.41 26.47 2.03
N PRO A 168 55.13 25.35 2.24
CA PRO A 168 56.53 25.28 1.84
C PRO A 168 56.64 25.56 0.34
N LYS A 169 57.58 26.42 -0.06
CA LYS A 169 57.77 26.71 -1.49
C LYS A 169 58.03 25.40 -2.23
N PRO A 170 57.24 25.05 -3.26
CA PRO A 170 57.61 23.94 -4.13
C PRO A 170 58.99 24.25 -4.73
N PRO A 171 59.82 23.22 -5.00
CA PRO A 171 61.10 23.45 -5.66
C PRO A 171 60.84 24.26 -6.93
N SER A 172 61.46 25.43 -7.05
CA SER A 172 61.25 26.31 -8.19
C SER A 172 61.72 25.59 -9.44
N ALA A 173 60.79 25.10 -10.25
CA ALA A 173 61.09 24.61 -11.59
C ALA A 173 61.54 25.82 -12.41
N THR A 174 62.86 26.01 -12.54
CA THR A 174 63.44 27.15 -13.25
C THR A 174 63.41 27.00 -14.77
N SER A 175 62.90 25.86 -15.28
CA SER A 175 62.80 25.56 -16.71
C SER A 175 61.41 25.05 -17.12
N ILE A 176 61.00 25.36 -18.36
CA ILE A 176 59.73 24.89 -18.94
C ILE A 176 59.62 23.35 -18.93
N PRO A 177 60.69 22.57 -19.27
CA PRO A 177 60.64 21.12 -19.18
C PRO A 177 60.41 20.59 -17.75
N ALA A 178 61.01 21.22 -16.74
CA ALA A 178 60.81 20.83 -15.34
C ALA A 178 59.36 21.08 -14.88
N THR A 179 58.74 22.18 -15.33
CA THR A 179 57.35 22.51 -15.02
C THR A 179 56.37 21.53 -15.66
N LEU A 180 56.61 21.16 -16.92
CA LEU A 180 55.82 20.14 -17.62
C LEU A 180 55.95 18.77 -16.94
N LYS A 181 57.15 18.41 -16.49
CA LYS A 181 57.38 17.14 -15.79
C LYS A 181 56.62 17.08 -14.46
N THR A 182 56.67 18.13 -13.65
CA THR A 182 55.88 18.19 -12.41
C THR A 182 54.38 18.12 -12.67
N MET A 183 53.88 18.75 -13.73
CA MET A 183 52.46 18.67 -14.09
C MET A 183 52.07 17.25 -14.53
N GLN A 184 52.93 16.55 -15.28
CA GLN A 184 52.71 15.15 -15.67
C GLN A 184 52.67 14.24 -14.44
N ASP A 185 53.61 14.39 -13.51
CA ASP A 185 53.69 13.54 -12.33
C ASP A 185 52.44 13.68 -11.42
N GLU A 186 51.94 14.91 -11.24
CA GLU A 186 50.68 15.17 -10.51
C GLU A 186 49.46 14.57 -11.23
N TRP A 187 49.41 14.68 -12.56
CA TRP A 187 48.34 14.09 -13.37
C TRP A 187 48.34 12.57 -13.30
N ASP A 188 49.52 11.94 -13.37
CA ASP A 188 49.65 10.49 -13.27
C ASP A 188 49.20 9.98 -11.90
N ALA A 189 49.58 10.69 -10.82
CA ALA A 189 49.14 10.37 -9.47
C ALA A 189 47.61 10.50 -9.31
N LEU A 190 47.01 11.57 -9.83
CA LEU A 190 45.56 11.79 -9.79
C LEU A 190 44.80 10.72 -10.59
N MET A 191 45.30 10.35 -11.76
CA MET A 191 44.69 9.33 -12.61
C MET A 191 44.73 7.95 -11.93
N LEU A 192 45.85 7.58 -11.33
CA LEU A 192 46.00 6.31 -10.61
C LEU A 192 45.09 6.26 -9.38
N HIS A 193 45.02 7.36 -8.62
CA HIS A 193 44.11 7.46 -7.48
C HIS A 193 42.63 7.38 -7.90
N THR A 194 42.24 8.07 -8.97
CA THR A 194 40.87 8.03 -9.49
C THR A 194 40.50 6.63 -9.99
N PHE A 195 41.43 5.94 -10.66
CA PHE A 195 41.22 4.57 -11.13
C PHE A 195 41.01 3.59 -9.96
N THR A 196 41.88 3.64 -8.94
CA THR A 196 41.77 2.78 -7.76
C THR A 196 40.48 3.04 -6.98
N GLN A 197 40.07 4.31 -6.82
CA GLN A 197 38.78 4.66 -6.21
C GLN A 197 37.58 4.12 -7.01
N ARG A 198 37.60 4.23 -8.34
CA ARG A 198 36.54 3.66 -9.19
C ARG A 198 36.46 2.15 -9.06
N GLN A 199 37.61 1.48 -8.99
CA GLN A 199 37.67 0.04 -8.79
C GLN A 199 37.06 -0.35 -7.43
N GLN A 200 37.45 0.33 -6.34
CA GLN A 200 36.89 0.08 -5.01
C GLN A 200 35.37 0.30 -4.97
N LEU A 201 34.87 1.35 -5.64
CA LEU A 201 33.44 1.62 -5.75
C LEU A 201 32.70 0.51 -6.49
N GLN A 202 33.28 -0.03 -7.56
CA GLN A 202 32.69 -1.17 -8.29
C GLN A 202 32.67 -2.43 -7.44
N THR A 203 33.76 -2.74 -6.73
CA THR A 203 33.82 -3.89 -5.83
C THR A 203 32.78 -3.77 -4.70
N ALA A 204 32.69 -2.61 -4.04
CA ALA A 204 31.71 -2.37 -2.99
C ALA A 204 30.25 -2.48 -3.51
N ARG A 205 29.98 -2.04 -4.74
CA ARG A 205 28.66 -2.23 -5.38
C ARG A 205 28.32 -3.70 -5.62
N GLN A 206 29.30 -4.50 -6.05
CA GLN A 206 29.13 -5.93 -6.25
C GLN A 206 28.88 -6.64 -4.92
N GLU A 207 29.65 -6.32 -3.88
CA GLU A 207 29.46 -6.84 -2.52
C GLU A 207 28.09 -6.48 -1.96
N LEU A 208 27.66 -5.23 -2.13
CA LEU A 208 26.33 -4.78 -1.71
C LEU A 208 25.22 -5.57 -2.42
N SER A 209 25.36 -5.76 -3.73
CA SER A 209 24.39 -6.52 -4.52
C SER A 209 24.32 -7.97 -4.03
N HIS A 210 25.46 -8.61 -3.79
CA HIS A 210 25.53 -9.96 -3.23
C HIS A 210 24.91 -10.03 -1.83
N ALA A 211 25.18 -9.07 -0.95
CA ALA A 211 24.59 -8.99 0.38
C ALA A 211 23.06 -8.82 0.33
N LEU A 212 22.54 -8.02 -0.60
CA LEU A 212 21.10 -7.86 -0.80
C LEU A 212 20.44 -9.14 -1.29
N TYR A 213 21.08 -9.88 -2.21
CA TYR A 213 20.59 -11.20 -2.64
C TYR A 213 20.59 -12.22 -1.50
N GLN A 214 21.65 -12.25 -0.69
CA GLN A 214 21.72 -13.12 0.48
C GLN A 214 20.67 -12.73 1.54
N HIS A 215 20.41 -11.44 1.72
CA HIS A 215 19.39 -10.96 2.64
C HIS A 215 17.99 -11.40 2.21
N ASP A 216 17.63 -11.25 0.93
CA ASP A 216 16.35 -11.75 0.40
C ASP A 216 16.22 -13.26 0.56
N ALA A 217 17.29 -14.01 0.26
CA ALA A 217 17.33 -15.45 0.46
C ALA A 217 17.11 -15.84 1.94
N ALA A 218 17.76 -15.14 2.88
CA ALA A 218 17.58 -15.35 4.31
C ALA A 218 16.15 -15.02 4.78
N CYS A 219 15.55 -13.94 4.27
CA CYS A 219 14.16 -13.60 4.55
C CYS A 219 13.19 -14.70 4.10
N ARG A 220 13.43 -15.33 2.94
CA ARG A 220 12.63 -16.48 2.48
C ARG A 220 12.78 -17.69 3.39
N VAL A 221 13.97 -17.94 3.93
CA VAL A 221 14.22 -19.03 4.89
C VAL A 221 13.46 -18.77 6.20
N ILE A 222 13.48 -17.53 6.71
CA ILE A 222 12.71 -17.14 7.90
C ILE A 222 11.21 -17.32 7.66
N ALA A 223 10.69 -16.92 6.51
CA ALA A 223 9.28 -17.10 6.16
C ALA A 223 8.89 -18.59 6.13
N ARG A 224 9.74 -19.47 5.58
CA ARG A 224 9.53 -20.92 5.60
C ARG A 224 9.54 -21.48 7.02
N LEU A 225 10.54 -21.13 7.82
CA LEU A 225 10.64 -21.54 9.22
C LEU A 225 9.43 -21.10 10.04
N ASN A 226 8.96 -19.87 9.87
CA ASN A 226 7.76 -19.39 10.56
C ASN A 226 6.52 -20.21 10.20
N LYS A 227 6.39 -20.62 8.94
CA LYS A 227 5.29 -21.49 8.50
C LYS A 227 5.39 -22.88 9.13
N GLU A 228 6.57 -23.48 9.14
CA GLU A 228 6.82 -24.79 9.77
C GLU A 228 6.58 -24.76 11.29
N VAL A 229 7.04 -23.71 11.97
CA VAL A 229 6.83 -23.50 13.41
C VAL A 229 5.34 -23.33 13.73
N THR A 230 4.62 -22.58 12.90
CA THR A 230 3.17 -22.37 13.08
C THR A 230 2.41 -23.69 12.90
N ALA A 231 2.71 -24.44 11.83
CA ALA A 231 2.13 -25.76 11.59
C ALA A 231 2.43 -26.76 12.73
N ALA A 232 3.67 -26.74 13.25
CA ALA A 232 4.05 -27.58 14.39
C ALA A 232 3.31 -27.19 15.68
N ARG A 233 3.09 -25.89 15.91
CA ARG A 233 2.29 -25.39 17.05
C ARG A 233 0.83 -25.78 16.95
N GLU A 234 0.24 -25.69 15.76
CA GLU A 234 -1.14 -26.13 15.50
C GLU A 234 -1.28 -27.63 15.69
N ALA A 235 -0.37 -28.44 15.16
CA ALA A 235 -0.35 -29.89 15.37
C ALA A 235 -0.19 -30.28 16.86
N LEU A 236 0.63 -29.54 17.62
CA LEU A 236 0.73 -29.73 19.08
C LEU A 236 -0.54 -29.30 19.81
N ALA A 237 -1.20 -28.24 19.35
CA ALA A 237 -2.45 -27.75 19.92
C ALA A 237 -3.62 -28.71 19.66
N THR A 238 -3.62 -29.47 18.56
CA THR A 238 -4.63 -30.52 18.29
C THR A 238 -4.36 -31.82 19.06
N LEU A 239 -3.10 -32.13 19.39
CA LEU A 239 -2.75 -33.30 20.21
C LEU A 239 -2.97 -33.09 21.72
N LYS A 240 -2.79 -31.87 22.24
CA LYS A 240 -3.02 -31.55 23.66
C LYS A 240 -4.45 -31.81 24.18
N PRO A 241 -5.55 -31.56 23.45
CA PRO A 241 -6.90 -31.88 23.94
C PRO A 241 -7.14 -33.38 24.08
N GLN A 242 -6.45 -34.26 23.34
CA GLN A 242 -6.62 -35.72 23.50
C GLN A 242 -6.02 -36.27 24.79
N ALA A 243 -5.01 -35.61 25.38
CA ALA A 243 -4.42 -36.02 26.66
C ALA A 243 -5.23 -35.52 27.88
N GLY A 244 -6.01 -34.44 27.74
CA GLY A 244 -6.83 -33.86 28.82
C GLY A 244 -8.22 -34.48 29.00
N ILE A 245 -8.73 -35.17 27.97
CA ILE A 245 -10.10 -35.72 27.94
C ILE A 245 -10.30 -36.92 28.89
N LEU A 246 -9.23 -37.55 29.38
CA LEU A 246 -9.34 -38.66 30.35
C LEU A 246 -9.62 -38.21 31.79
N SER A 247 -9.70 -36.91 32.09
CA SER A 247 -9.85 -36.42 33.49
C SER A 247 -11.15 -35.67 33.80
N ASN A 248 -11.95 -35.24 32.81
CA ASN A 248 -13.09 -34.33 33.05
C ASN A 248 -14.49 -34.92 32.80
N VAL A 249 -14.62 -36.23 32.52
CA VAL A 249 -15.93 -36.85 32.22
C VAL A 249 -16.75 -37.18 33.48
N MET A 250 -16.24 -37.05 34.70
CA MET A 250 -16.95 -37.48 35.92
C MET A 250 -17.74 -36.41 36.69
N GLN A 251 -17.86 -35.15 36.25
CA GLN A 251 -18.42 -34.11 37.15
C GLN A 251 -19.52 -33.16 36.65
N GLN A 252 -20.05 -33.28 35.42
CA GLN A 252 -21.10 -32.34 34.97
C GLN A 252 -22.26 -33.00 34.21
N GLN A 253 -22.78 -34.12 34.72
CA GLN A 253 -24.11 -34.63 34.38
C GLN A 253 -24.98 -34.75 35.64
N SER A 254 -25.31 -33.62 36.25
CA SER A 254 -26.41 -33.52 37.22
C SER A 254 -26.86 -32.07 37.37
N HIS A 255 -27.63 -31.57 36.40
CA HIS A 255 -28.77 -30.65 36.60
C HIS A 255 -29.19 -30.00 35.28
N ARG A 256 -30.25 -30.53 34.66
CA ARG A 256 -31.54 -29.84 34.44
C ARG A 256 -32.37 -30.60 33.40
N MET A 257 -33.45 -31.23 33.89
CA MET A 257 -34.63 -31.56 33.11
C MET A 257 -35.60 -30.36 33.11
N GLU A 258 -36.14 -30.12 31.92
CA GLU A 258 -37.49 -29.67 31.54
C GLU A 258 -38.01 -28.28 31.96
N VAL A 259 -38.50 -27.51 30.97
CA VAL A 259 -39.94 -27.18 30.78
C VAL A 259 -40.15 -26.53 29.38
N ASN A 260 -41.14 -27.08 28.66
CA ASN A 260 -41.96 -26.56 27.55
C ASN A 260 -41.39 -26.29 26.14
N GLY A 261 -42.16 -26.84 25.18
CA GLY A 261 -41.88 -26.83 23.76
C GLY A 261 -42.21 -25.53 23.03
N ALA A 262 -41.41 -25.28 22.01
CA ALA A 262 -41.73 -24.54 20.80
C ALA A 262 -40.81 -25.14 19.72
N GLU A 263 -41.38 -25.44 18.55
CA GLU A 263 -40.67 -26.00 17.40
C GLU A 263 -39.45 -25.13 17.05
N SER A 264 -38.26 -25.66 17.27
CA SER A 264 -37.02 -25.02 16.83
C SER A 264 -36.90 -25.22 15.32
N GLN A 265 -37.13 -24.14 14.57
CA GLN A 265 -36.70 -24.00 13.18
C GLN A 265 -35.22 -24.42 13.04
N PRO A 266 -34.82 -25.04 11.92
CA PRO A 266 -33.43 -25.44 11.73
C PRO A 266 -32.57 -24.17 11.69
N VAL A 267 -31.61 -24.08 12.61
CA VAL A 267 -30.60 -23.03 12.61
C VAL A 267 -29.76 -23.23 11.34
N GLU A 268 -30.00 -22.39 10.34
CA GLU A 268 -29.21 -22.39 9.10
C GLU A 268 -27.73 -22.19 9.44
N GLN A 269 -26.91 -23.15 9.04
CA GLN A 269 -25.50 -23.20 9.37
C GLN A 269 -24.76 -22.11 8.58
N ILE A 270 -24.68 -20.88 9.08
CA ILE A 270 -23.95 -19.79 8.41
C ILE A 270 -22.45 -20.13 8.42
N GLY A 271 -21.82 -20.19 7.25
CA GLY A 271 -20.39 -20.45 7.10
C GLY A 271 -19.98 -20.87 5.68
N MET A 272 -18.77 -20.51 5.26
CA MET A 272 -18.18 -21.07 4.05
C MET A 272 -17.73 -22.51 4.32
N THR A 273 -18.26 -23.47 3.57
CA THR A 273 -17.77 -24.85 3.63
C THR A 273 -16.39 -24.93 2.97
N GLU A 274 -15.57 -25.90 3.40
CA GLU A 274 -14.24 -26.12 2.82
C GLU A 274 -14.30 -26.38 1.31
N GLU A 275 -15.38 -27.02 0.83
CA GLU A 275 -15.64 -27.24 -0.59
C GLU A 275 -15.79 -25.93 -1.38
N VAL A 276 -16.50 -24.93 -0.82
CA VAL A 276 -16.66 -23.62 -1.45
C VAL A 276 -15.31 -22.93 -1.52
N ILE A 277 -14.54 -22.93 -0.43
CA ILE A 277 -13.21 -22.32 -0.39
C ILE A 277 -12.28 -22.96 -1.43
N GLN A 278 -12.32 -24.29 -1.55
CA GLN A 278 -11.52 -25.02 -2.53
C GLN A 278 -11.93 -24.66 -3.96
N LYS A 279 -13.24 -24.63 -4.28
CA LYS A 279 -13.76 -24.22 -5.58
C LYS A 279 -13.32 -22.79 -5.95
N LEU A 280 -13.37 -21.88 -4.98
CA LEU A 280 -12.90 -20.50 -5.16
C LEU A 280 -11.39 -20.46 -5.46
N HIS A 281 -10.59 -21.24 -4.73
CA HIS A 281 -9.15 -21.30 -4.93
C HIS A 281 -8.78 -21.91 -6.28
N ASP A 282 -9.40 -23.02 -6.66
CA ASP A 282 -9.15 -23.69 -7.95
C ASP A 282 -9.49 -22.74 -9.10
N LYS A 283 -10.64 -22.07 -9.07
CA LYS A 283 -11.00 -21.07 -10.07
C LYS A 283 -10.01 -19.91 -10.11
N ALA A 284 -9.59 -19.41 -8.95
CA ALA A 284 -8.59 -18.34 -8.86
C ALA A 284 -7.26 -18.75 -9.51
N THR A 285 -6.81 -20.00 -9.33
CA THR A 285 -5.58 -20.49 -9.98
C THR A 285 -5.72 -20.50 -11.50
N VAL A 286 -6.86 -20.95 -12.03
CA VAL A 286 -7.15 -20.95 -13.48
C VAL A 286 -7.15 -19.52 -14.02
N LEU A 287 -7.88 -18.60 -13.38
CA LEU A 287 -7.97 -17.20 -13.79
C LEU A 287 -6.61 -16.50 -13.72
N THR A 288 -5.81 -16.78 -12.70
CA THR A 288 -4.44 -16.25 -12.57
C THR A 288 -3.54 -16.76 -13.71
N GLN A 289 -3.66 -18.04 -14.08
CA GLN A 289 -2.89 -18.63 -15.19
C GLN A 289 -3.33 -18.04 -16.54
N GLU A 290 -4.63 -17.92 -16.78
CA GLU A 290 -5.16 -17.28 -17.99
C GLU A 290 -4.71 -15.83 -18.10
N ARG A 291 -4.74 -15.08 -16.99
CA ARG A 291 -4.24 -13.71 -16.95
C ARG A 291 -2.75 -13.65 -17.27
N LYS A 292 -1.91 -14.52 -16.69
CA LYS A 292 -0.48 -14.59 -17.02
C LYS A 292 -0.24 -14.91 -18.49
N ARG A 293 -1.13 -15.68 -19.13
CA ARG A 293 -1.10 -15.95 -20.57
C ARG A 293 -1.50 -14.70 -21.38
N ARG A 294 -2.60 -14.03 -21.02
CA ARG A 294 -3.10 -12.81 -21.69
C ARG A 294 -2.15 -11.62 -21.51
N GLY A 295 -1.54 -11.46 -20.34
CA GLY A 295 -0.59 -10.39 -20.06
C GLY A 295 0.70 -10.45 -20.91
N ARG A 296 0.95 -11.57 -21.60
CA ARG A 296 2.05 -11.66 -22.59
C ARG A 296 1.65 -11.13 -23.96
N ASN A 297 0.38 -11.29 -24.37
CA ASN A 297 -0.11 -10.92 -25.70
C ASN A 297 -1.42 -10.14 -25.57
N VAL A 298 -1.39 -8.85 -25.89
CA VAL A 298 -2.62 -8.06 -26.06
C VAL A 298 -3.44 -8.67 -27.20
N PRO A 299 -4.76 -8.87 -27.06
CA PRO A 299 -5.59 -9.41 -28.14
C PRO A 299 -5.43 -8.59 -29.43
N GLU A 300 -5.24 -9.25 -30.57
CA GLU A 300 -5.10 -8.58 -31.88
C GLU A 300 -6.36 -7.80 -32.27
N GLU A 301 -7.53 -8.20 -31.76
CA GLU A 301 -8.82 -7.54 -31.99
C GLU A 301 -9.04 -6.28 -31.12
N LEU A 302 -8.10 -5.94 -30.22
CA LEU A 302 -8.20 -4.74 -29.39
C LEU A 302 -7.98 -3.49 -30.25
N LEU A 303 -8.91 -2.53 -30.16
CA LEU A 303 -8.76 -1.23 -30.83
C LEU A 303 -7.50 -0.49 -30.35
N THR A 304 -6.80 0.13 -31.29
CA THR A 304 -5.61 0.93 -31.00
C THR A 304 -5.98 2.25 -30.33
N PRO A 305 -5.04 2.90 -29.60
CA PRO A 305 -5.33 4.18 -28.94
C PRO A 305 -5.82 5.25 -29.91
N ASP A 306 -5.30 5.27 -31.14
CA ASP A 306 -5.71 6.19 -32.21
C ASP A 306 -7.14 5.95 -32.69
N GLN A 307 -7.62 4.70 -32.65
CA GLN A 307 -9.01 4.40 -32.97
C GLN A 307 -9.93 4.81 -31.83
N VAL A 308 -9.50 4.59 -30.58
CA VAL A 308 -10.25 4.98 -29.37
C VAL A 308 -10.39 6.49 -29.23
N SER A 309 -9.35 7.25 -29.59
CA SER A 309 -9.42 8.72 -29.64
C SER A 309 -10.34 9.25 -30.76
N ASN A 310 -10.71 8.40 -31.73
CA ASN A 310 -11.65 8.76 -32.80
C ASN A 310 -13.07 8.24 -32.56
N PHE A 311 -13.40 7.83 -31.33
CA PHE A 311 -14.75 7.39 -31.00
C PHE A 311 -15.77 8.50 -31.21
N LYS A 312 -16.89 8.11 -31.83
CA LYS A 312 -18.07 8.95 -32.03
C LYS A 312 -19.30 8.27 -31.45
N ILE A 313 -20.38 9.04 -31.28
CA ILE A 313 -21.68 8.50 -30.90
C ILE A 313 -22.21 7.62 -32.02
N LEU A 314 -22.40 6.33 -31.75
CA LEU A 314 -23.07 5.38 -32.63
C LEU A 314 -24.59 5.46 -32.46
N ALA A 315 -25.05 5.52 -31.21
CA ALA A 315 -26.48 5.54 -30.89
C ALA A 315 -26.75 6.26 -29.57
N SER A 316 -27.95 6.83 -29.45
CA SER A 316 -28.44 7.51 -28.24
C SER A 316 -29.90 7.15 -28.00
N HIS A 317 -30.17 6.42 -26.91
CA HIS A 317 -31.49 5.92 -26.56
C HIS A 317 -32.04 6.60 -25.29
N PRO A 318 -32.99 7.55 -25.41
CA PRO A 318 -33.56 8.28 -24.27
C PRO A 318 -34.75 7.56 -23.58
N SER A 319 -35.28 6.49 -24.17
CA SER A 319 -36.60 5.92 -23.83
C SER A 319 -36.55 4.57 -23.12
N LEU A 320 -35.45 4.24 -22.43
CA LEU A 320 -35.30 2.96 -21.72
C LEU A 320 -36.00 2.91 -20.35
N HIS A 321 -36.22 4.09 -19.76
CA HIS A 321 -36.85 4.26 -18.45
C HIS A 321 -37.99 5.29 -18.52
N SER A 322 -38.75 5.40 -17.43
CA SER A 322 -39.91 6.29 -17.34
C SER A 322 -39.60 7.73 -17.77
N ALA A 323 -40.43 8.29 -18.64
CA ALA A 323 -40.35 9.70 -19.04
C ALA A 323 -40.74 10.68 -17.91
N SER A 324 -41.40 10.20 -16.86
CA SER A 324 -41.80 11.05 -15.72
C SER A 324 -40.64 11.23 -14.73
N ILE A 325 -39.87 10.16 -14.49
CA ILE A 325 -38.81 10.14 -13.46
C ILE A 325 -37.45 10.12 -14.17
N PRO A 326 -36.67 11.23 -14.14
CA PRO A 326 -35.36 11.25 -14.75
C PRO A 326 -34.37 10.33 -14.04
N GLY A 327 -33.51 9.71 -14.85
CA GLY A 327 -32.22 9.19 -14.45
C GLY A 327 -32.06 7.68 -14.62
N ILE A 328 -31.07 7.32 -15.42
CA ILE A 328 -30.43 6.00 -15.36
C ILE A 328 -29.30 6.14 -14.35
N LEU A 329 -29.14 5.16 -13.45
CA LEU A 329 -28.19 5.24 -12.34
C LEU A 329 -27.00 4.31 -12.52
N THR A 330 -27.17 3.23 -13.26
CA THR A 330 -26.15 2.18 -13.40
C THR A 330 -26.36 1.43 -14.71
N LEU A 331 -25.25 0.88 -15.21
CA LEU A 331 -25.16 0.12 -16.44
C LEU A 331 -24.31 -1.12 -16.20
N ASP A 332 -24.67 -2.22 -16.84
CA ASP A 332 -23.77 -3.36 -17.02
C ASP A 332 -23.96 -4.01 -18.40
N ILE A 333 -22.95 -4.76 -18.85
CA ILE A 333 -22.92 -5.43 -20.16
C ILE A 333 -22.74 -6.93 -19.93
N ASN A 334 -23.47 -7.76 -20.67
CA ASN A 334 -23.23 -9.19 -20.65
C ASN A 334 -21.85 -9.52 -21.26
N SER A 335 -21.03 -10.25 -20.50
CA SER A 335 -19.66 -10.58 -20.91
C SER A 335 -19.56 -11.65 -22.01
N SER A 336 -20.55 -12.52 -22.18
CA SER A 336 -20.58 -13.52 -23.26
C SER A 336 -21.34 -12.98 -24.47
N ASP A 337 -22.48 -12.34 -24.26
CA ASP A 337 -23.28 -11.69 -25.31
C ASP A 337 -23.22 -10.16 -25.17
N HIS A 338 -22.17 -9.57 -25.71
CA HIS A 338 -21.95 -8.11 -25.69
C HIS A 338 -23.00 -7.31 -26.48
N SER A 339 -24.02 -7.93 -27.07
CA SER A 339 -25.17 -7.21 -27.63
C SER A 339 -26.15 -6.75 -26.54
N LYS A 340 -26.22 -7.49 -25.41
CA LYS A 340 -27.16 -7.24 -24.33
C LYS A 340 -26.55 -6.32 -23.27
N LEU A 341 -27.26 -5.23 -23.01
CA LEU A 341 -26.97 -4.21 -22.03
C LEU A 341 -28.08 -4.21 -20.99
N VAL A 342 -27.75 -3.94 -19.73
CA VAL A 342 -28.75 -3.76 -18.68
C VAL A 342 -28.57 -2.43 -17.98
N THR A 343 -29.68 -1.73 -17.82
CA THR A 343 -29.74 -0.39 -17.22
C THR A 343 -30.62 -0.40 -15.99
N GLY A 344 -30.17 0.23 -14.91
CA GLY A 344 -30.92 0.39 -13.67
C GLY A 344 -31.41 1.82 -13.50
N GLY A 345 -32.72 2.00 -13.36
CA GLY A 345 -33.34 3.31 -13.35
C GLY A 345 -33.66 3.85 -11.97
N ASN A 346 -33.78 5.18 -11.90
CA ASN A 346 -34.39 5.87 -10.78
C ASN A 346 -35.91 5.60 -10.69
N ASP A 347 -36.50 5.09 -11.77
CA ASP A 347 -37.90 4.63 -11.87
C ASP A 347 -38.15 3.24 -11.25
N LYS A 348 -37.16 2.67 -10.54
CA LYS A 348 -37.20 1.39 -9.81
C LYS A 348 -37.18 0.14 -10.70
N ASN A 349 -37.07 0.31 -12.01
CA ASN A 349 -37.04 -0.79 -12.96
C ASN A 349 -35.61 -1.01 -13.46
N ALA A 350 -35.29 -2.25 -13.81
CA ALA A 350 -34.12 -2.55 -14.62
C ALA A 350 -34.58 -2.94 -16.03
N THR A 351 -33.94 -2.39 -17.05
CA THR A 351 -34.28 -2.61 -18.45
C THR A 351 -33.13 -3.32 -19.13
N VAL A 352 -33.41 -4.49 -19.73
CA VAL A 352 -32.46 -5.22 -20.58
C VAL A 352 -32.72 -4.80 -22.03
N PHE A 353 -31.68 -4.30 -22.68
CA PHE A 353 -31.71 -3.75 -24.02
C PHE A 353 -30.71 -4.49 -24.91
N ASN A 354 -31.11 -4.83 -26.13
CA ASN A 354 -30.21 -5.38 -27.13
C ASN A 354 -29.80 -4.28 -28.11
N LYS A 355 -28.50 -4.03 -28.22
CA LYS A 355 -27.94 -2.96 -29.06
C LYS A 355 -28.03 -3.26 -30.55
N ASP A 356 -27.97 -4.53 -30.96
CA ASP A 356 -27.92 -4.91 -32.37
C ASP A 356 -29.31 -4.88 -33.01
N THR A 357 -30.34 -5.20 -32.23
CA THR A 357 -31.74 -5.10 -32.67
C THR A 357 -32.40 -3.78 -32.27
N GLU A 358 -31.73 -2.97 -31.45
CA GLU A 358 -32.24 -1.74 -30.83
C GLU A 358 -33.58 -1.91 -30.08
N GLN A 359 -33.78 -3.09 -29.49
CA GLN A 359 -35.03 -3.46 -28.81
C GLN A 359 -34.85 -3.70 -27.32
N ILE A 360 -35.89 -3.36 -26.57
CA ILE A 360 -36.01 -3.73 -25.16
C ILE A 360 -36.38 -5.22 -25.10
N VAL A 361 -35.49 -6.02 -24.53
CA VAL A 361 -35.68 -7.47 -24.36
C VAL A 361 -36.59 -7.75 -23.16
N ALA A 362 -36.35 -7.05 -22.04
CA ALA A 362 -37.07 -7.27 -20.80
C ALA A 362 -37.13 -6.00 -19.95
N VAL A 363 -38.22 -5.85 -19.21
CA VAL A 363 -38.37 -4.80 -18.17
C VAL A 363 -38.64 -5.49 -16.83
N LEU A 364 -37.66 -5.45 -15.95
CA LEU A 364 -37.64 -6.10 -14.66
C LEU A 364 -38.25 -5.17 -13.61
N LYS A 365 -39.50 -5.46 -13.23
CA LYS A 365 -40.30 -4.64 -12.32
C LYS A 365 -40.46 -5.33 -10.97
N GLY A 366 -40.12 -4.63 -9.89
CA GLY A 366 -40.51 -5.09 -8.56
C GLY A 366 -39.82 -4.44 -7.37
N HIS A 367 -38.70 -3.73 -7.56
CA HIS A 367 -38.11 -2.93 -6.48
C HIS A 367 -39.06 -1.80 -6.05
N THR A 368 -38.99 -1.45 -4.76
CA THR A 368 -39.82 -0.38 -4.18
C THR A 368 -39.15 0.98 -4.21
N LYS A 369 -37.82 1.00 -4.37
CA LYS A 369 -36.95 2.19 -4.50
C LYS A 369 -36.08 2.09 -5.75
N LYS A 370 -35.36 3.18 -6.06
CA LYS A 370 -34.43 3.28 -7.19
C LYS A 370 -33.37 2.17 -7.16
N ILE A 371 -32.86 1.77 -8.31
CA ILE A 371 -31.82 0.75 -8.38
C ILE A 371 -30.43 1.39 -8.19
N THR A 372 -29.62 0.85 -7.28
CA THR A 372 -28.27 1.37 -6.99
C THR A 372 -27.20 0.74 -7.87
N LYS A 373 -27.23 -0.58 -8.03
CA LYS A 373 -26.34 -1.33 -8.93
C LYS A 373 -27.09 -2.44 -9.64
N VAL A 374 -26.65 -2.71 -10.86
CA VAL A 374 -27.10 -3.83 -11.68
C VAL A 374 -25.89 -4.59 -12.18
N ILE A 375 -26.00 -5.91 -12.26
CA ILE A 375 -25.00 -6.79 -12.86
C ILE A 375 -25.70 -7.77 -13.79
N TYR A 376 -25.11 -8.00 -14.97
CA TYR A 376 -25.51 -9.09 -15.85
C TYR A 376 -24.60 -10.29 -15.60
N HIS A 377 -25.18 -11.48 -15.41
CA HIS A 377 -24.39 -12.70 -15.23
C HIS A 377 -23.59 -13.03 -16.51
N ALA A 378 -22.31 -13.39 -16.37
CA ALA A 378 -21.41 -13.51 -17.53
C ALA A 378 -21.88 -14.57 -18.55
N GLU A 379 -22.36 -15.73 -18.08
CA GLU A 379 -22.68 -16.89 -18.95
C GLU A 379 -24.17 -17.18 -19.10
N GLU A 380 -25.02 -16.56 -18.28
CA GLU A 380 -26.44 -16.91 -18.19
C GLU A 380 -27.29 -15.67 -18.41
N ASP A 381 -28.50 -15.85 -18.93
CA ASP A 381 -29.49 -14.77 -19.06
C ASP A 381 -30.17 -14.46 -17.71
N THR A 382 -29.34 -14.10 -16.75
CA THR A 382 -29.69 -13.77 -15.37
C THR A 382 -29.17 -12.38 -15.04
N VAL A 383 -30.03 -11.53 -14.48
CA VAL A 383 -29.69 -10.17 -14.06
C VAL A 383 -29.85 -10.05 -12.56
N ILE A 384 -28.92 -9.35 -11.90
CA ILE A 384 -28.92 -9.15 -10.47
C ILE A 384 -29.04 -7.65 -10.19
N THR A 385 -30.03 -7.25 -9.40
CA THR A 385 -30.31 -5.85 -9.10
C THR A 385 -30.27 -5.62 -7.60
N ALA A 386 -29.65 -4.50 -7.19
CA ALA A 386 -29.58 -4.06 -5.80
C ALA A 386 -30.31 -2.72 -5.62
N SER A 387 -30.92 -2.52 -4.45
CA SER A 387 -31.73 -1.33 -4.19
C SER A 387 -31.62 -0.86 -2.72
N PRO A 388 -31.85 0.45 -2.45
CA PRO A 388 -32.01 0.99 -1.11
C PRO A 388 -33.23 0.47 -0.35
N ASP A 389 -34.05 -0.40 -0.97
CA ASP A 389 -35.14 -1.12 -0.33
C ASP A 389 -34.68 -2.38 0.43
N THR A 390 -33.37 -2.50 0.66
CA THR A 390 -32.68 -3.59 1.37
C THR A 390 -32.71 -4.94 0.64
N SER A 391 -33.31 -5.01 -0.55
CA SER A 391 -33.41 -6.24 -1.31
C SER A 391 -32.40 -6.31 -2.45
N ILE A 392 -31.90 -7.52 -2.68
CA ILE A 392 -31.18 -7.90 -3.89
C ILE A 392 -32.04 -8.91 -4.61
N ARG A 393 -32.31 -8.68 -5.90
CA ARG A 393 -33.17 -9.53 -6.70
C ARG A 393 -32.37 -10.16 -7.83
N ILE A 394 -32.59 -11.46 -8.00
CA ILE A 394 -32.03 -12.24 -9.10
C ILE A 394 -33.18 -12.51 -10.07
N TRP A 395 -33.00 -12.12 -11.32
CA TRP A 395 -34.02 -12.15 -12.35
C TRP A 395 -33.60 -13.08 -13.46
N HIS A 396 -34.57 -13.82 -13.98
CA HIS A 396 -34.39 -14.52 -15.25
C HIS A 396 -34.89 -13.62 -16.38
N VAL A 397 -34.01 -13.27 -17.32
CA VAL A 397 -34.32 -12.29 -18.37
C VAL A 397 -35.46 -12.75 -19.29
N PRO A 398 -35.47 -13.99 -19.82
CA PRO A 398 -36.51 -14.43 -20.75
C PRO A 398 -37.92 -14.43 -20.16
N THR A 399 -38.07 -14.74 -18.87
CA THR A 399 -39.38 -14.74 -18.21
C THR A 399 -39.70 -13.40 -17.53
N SER A 400 -38.72 -12.51 -17.38
CA SER A 400 -38.84 -11.25 -16.63
C SER A 400 -39.33 -11.44 -15.18
N GLN A 401 -39.13 -12.63 -14.60
CA GLN A 401 -39.56 -12.97 -13.25
C GLN A 401 -38.38 -12.93 -12.28
N THR A 402 -38.65 -12.53 -11.03
CA THR A 402 -37.70 -12.67 -9.93
C THR A 402 -37.59 -14.15 -9.56
N GLN A 403 -36.42 -14.76 -9.74
CA GLN A 403 -36.15 -16.13 -9.30
C GLN A 403 -35.90 -16.18 -7.80
N LEU A 404 -35.08 -15.26 -7.29
CA LEU A 404 -34.68 -15.21 -5.88
C LEU A 404 -34.68 -13.79 -5.35
N LEU A 405 -35.07 -13.66 -4.09
CA LEU A 405 -35.05 -12.43 -3.31
C LEU A 405 -34.12 -12.63 -2.12
N LEU A 406 -33.01 -11.90 -2.09
CA LEU A 406 -32.03 -11.97 -1.02
C LEU A 406 -32.19 -10.76 -0.10
N SER A 407 -32.35 -11.03 1.19
CA SER A 407 -32.53 -10.02 2.25
C SER A 407 -31.40 -10.14 3.28
N CYS A 408 -30.17 -9.88 2.84
CA CYS A 408 -28.97 -10.04 3.67
C CYS A 408 -28.67 -8.82 4.55
N HIS A 409 -29.25 -7.67 4.24
CA HIS A 409 -28.95 -6.39 4.88
C HIS A 409 -30.16 -5.79 5.58
N SER A 410 -29.90 -5.06 6.67
CA SER A 410 -30.93 -4.30 7.39
C SER A 410 -31.01 -2.84 6.93
N GLY A 411 -30.13 -2.43 6.00
CA GLY A 411 -30.05 -1.08 5.45
C GLY A 411 -29.97 -1.06 3.93
N PRO A 412 -29.88 0.14 3.33
CA PRO A 412 -29.76 0.32 1.88
C PRO A 412 -28.58 -0.47 1.29
N VAL A 413 -28.81 -1.23 0.21
CA VAL A 413 -27.72 -1.91 -0.51
C VAL A 413 -27.12 -0.90 -1.49
N THR A 414 -25.82 -0.64 -1.34
CA THR A 414 -25.09 0.43 -2.03
C THR A 414 -24.22 -0.11 -3.15
N GLY A 415 -23.55 -1.24 -2.93
CA GLY A 415 -22.69 -1.89 -3.92
C GLY A 415 -23.03 -3.36 -4.11
N LEU A 416 -22.75 -3.86 -5.31
CA LEU A 416 -22.93 -5.24 -5.72
C LEU A 416 -21.75 -5.64 -6.62
N SER A 417 -21.26 -6.87 -6.47
CA SER A 417 -20.27 -7.46 -7.38
C SER A 417 -20.52 -8.95 -7.54
N LEU A 418 -20.48 -9.45 -8.78
CA LEU A 418 -20.51 -10.88 -9.06
C LEU A 418 -19.10 -11.47 -8.88
N HIS A 419 -19.01 -12.64 -8.28
CA HIS A 419 -17.76 -13.38 -8.19
C HIS A 419 -17.39 -13.98 -9.57
N PRO A 420 -16.10 -14.05 -9.96
CA PRO A 420 -15.69 -14.63 -11.26
C PRO A 420 -16.10 -16.09 -11.52
N THR A 421 -16.63 -16.81 -10.52
CA THR A 421 -17.23 -18.15 -10.73
C THR A 421 -18.64 -18.09 -11.31
N GLY A 422 -19.33 -16.95 -11.22
CA GLY A 422 -20.75 -16.81 -11.57
C GLY A 422 -21.72 -17.20 -10.45
N ASP A 423 -21.34 -18.12 -9.56
CA ASP A 423 -22.27 -18.68 -8.56
C ASP A 423 -22.46 -17.83 -7.29
N TYR A 424 -21.64 -16.80 -7.05
CA TYR A 424 -21.68 -16.03 -5.81
C TYR A 424 -21.71 -14.54 -6.04
N ILE A 425 -22.32 -13.82 -5.11
CA ILE A 425 -22.36 -12.36 -5.10
C ILE A 425 -21.79 -11.78 -3.81
N LEU A 426 -21.14 -10.64 -3.95
CA LEU A 426 -20.79 -9.75 -2.87
C LEU A 426 -21.75 -8.56 -2.89
N SER A 427 -22.26 -8.24 -1.72
CA SER A 427 -23.13 -7.09 -1.49
C SER A 427 -22.60 -6.24 -0.35
N THR A 428 -22.79 -4.93 -0.47
CA THR A 428 -22.41 -3.96 0.56
C THR A 428 -23.57 -3.04 0.86
N SER A 429 -23.61 -2.57 2.09
CA SER A 429 -24.71 -1.74 2.56
C SER A 429 -24.23 -0.64 3.48
N SER A 430 -25.05 0.41 3.57
CA SER A 430 -24.94 1.43 4.61
C SER A 430 -25.18 0.85 6.02
N ASP A 431 -25.60 -0.41 6.15
CA ASP A 431 -25.66 -1.14 7.43
C ASP A 431 -24.27 -1.50 8.00
N LYS A 432 -23.19 -1.05 7.35
CA LYS A 432 -21.77 -1.25 7.74
C LYS A 432 -21.26 -2.67 7.51
N HIS A 433 -22.03 -3.51 6.84
CA HIS A 433 -21.64 -4.88 6.55
C HIS A 433 -21.45 -5.09 5.06
N TRP A 434 -20.55 -6.02 4.75
CA TRP A 434 -20.55 -6.71 3.48
C TRP A 434 -21.07 -8.14 3.69
N ALA A 435 -21.76 -8.65 2.68
CA ALA A 435 -22.34 -10.00 2.70
C ALA A 435 -21.99 -10.75 1.42
N PHE A 436 -21.65 -12.04 1.59
CA PHE A 436 -21.35 -12.97 0.51
C PHE A 436 -22.43 -14.05 0.47
N SER A 437 -23.11 -14.18 -0.67
CA SER A 437 -24.29 -15.02 -0.83
C SER A 437 -24.23 -15.84 -2.12
N ASP A 438 -24.85 -17.00 -2.09
CA ASP A 438 -24.99 -17.90 -3.24
C ASP A 438 -26.21 -17.51 -4.08
N ILE A 439 -26.02 -17.35 -5.39
CA ILE A 439 -27.10 -16.96 -6.31
C ILE A 439 -28.00 -18.13 -6.73
N ARG A 440 -27.60 -19.39 -6.48
CA ARG A 440 -28.37 -20.58 -6.86
C ARG A 440 -29.34 -20.97 -5.76
N THR A 441 -28.86 -20.97 -4.53
CA THR A 441 -29.63 -21.38 -3.35
C THR A 441 -30.26 -20.20 -2.62
N GLY A 442 -29.73 -18.99 -2.84
CA GLY A 442 -30.09 -17.80 -2.09
C GLY A 442 -29.58 -17.78 -0.65
N ARG A 443 -28.68 -18.71 -0.29
CA ARG A 443 -28.12 -18.82 1.05
C ARG A 443 -27.08 -17.74 1.31
N LEU A 444 -27.15 -17.13 2.48
CA LEU A 444 -26.10 -16.25 3.01
C LEU A 444 -24.94 -17.11 3.54
N LEU A 445 -23.76 -16.97 2.95
CA LEU A 445 -22.58 -17.73 3.35
C LEU A 445 -21.80 -17.01 4.46
N THR A 446 -21.67 -15.69 4.35
CA THR A 446 -20.88 -14.89 5.28
C THR A 446 -21.39 -13.46 5.31
N LYS A 447 -21.41 -12.86 6.50
CA LYS A 447 -21.69 -11.44 6.71
C LYS A 447 -20.72 -10.91 7.74
N VAL A 448 -19.96 -9.89 7.37
CA VAL A 448 -18.91 -9.32 8.23
C VAL A 448 -19.12 -7.82 8.34
N MET A 449 -18.93 -7.33 9.56
CA MET A 449 -19.01 -5.90 9.87
C MET A 449 -17.64 -5.26 9.62
N ASP A 450 -17.65 -4.08 8.99
CA ASP A 450 -16.42 -3.32 8.85
C ASP A 450 -15.99 -2.72 10.19
N THR A 451 -14.69 -2.78 10.48
CA THR A 451 -14.06 -2.35 11.74
C THR A 451 -14.17 -0.85 12.01
N ALA A 452 -14.42 -0.05 10.98
CA ALA A 452 -14.58 1.40 11.11
C ALA A 452 -15.99 1.82 11.54
N GLU A 453 -16.96 0.90 11.58
CA GLU A 453 -18.38 1.18 11.84
C GLU A 453 -19.00 2.26 10.93
N VAL A 454 -18.48 2.42 9.72
CA VAL A 454 -18.97 3.38 8.72
C VAL A 454 -19.69 2.63 7.60
N GLY A 455 -20.66 3.31 6.97
CA GLY A 455 -21.40 2.77 5.83
C GLY A 455 -20.47 2.47 4.65
N LEU A 456 -20.70 1.32 4.01
CA LEU A 456 -20.01 0.96 2.77
C LEU A 456 -20.78 1.53 1.58
N THR A 457 -20.06 2.06 0.59
CA THR A 457 -20.65 2.75 -0.57
C THR A 457 -20.57 1.93 -1.84
N THR A 458 -19.52 1.13 -1.99
CA THR A 458 -19.27 0.36 -3.18
C THR A 458 -18.39 -0.85 -2.88
N ALA A 459 -18.48 -1.87 -3.71
CA ALA A 459 -17.61 -3.02 -3.64
C ALA A 459 -17.40 -3.64 -5.02
N GLN A 460 -16.22 -4.22 -5.21
CA GLN A 460 -15.90 -4.97 -6.42
C GLN A 460 -14.94 -6.12 -6.10
N PHE A 461 -15.18 -7.28 -6.72
CA PHE A 461 -14.21 -8.37 -6.70
C PHE A 461 -12.99 -8.03 -7.55
N HIS A 462 -11.83 -8.47 -7.08
CA HIS A 462 -10.66 -8.60 -7.93
C HIS A 462 -10.90 -9.71 -8.96
N PRO A 463 -10.33 -9.64 -10.18
CA PRO A 463 -10.63 -10.65 -11.19
C PRO A 463 -10.04 -12.04 -10.89
N ASP A 464 -9.25 -12.21 -9.82
CA ASP A 464 -8.89 -13.55 -9.30
C ASP A 464 -9.94 -14.13 -8.35
N GLY A 465 -10.89 -13.34 -7.84
CA GLY A 465 -11.96 -13.78 -6.96
C GLY A 465 -11.58 -13.98 -5.48
N LEU A 466 -10.29 -14.05 -5.14
CA LEU A 466 -9.85 -14.27 -3.75
C LEU A 466 -9.96 -13.01 -2.87
N ILE A 467 -9.75 -11.84 -3.46
CA ILE A 467 -9.80 -10.56 -2.76
C ILE A 467 -10.87 -9.67 -3.36
N PHE A 468 -11.34 -8.72 -2.58
CA PHE A 468 -12.26 -7.68 -3.05
C PHE A 468 -11.96 -6.34 -2.38
N GLY A 469 -12.33 -5.27 -3.06
CA GLY A 469 -12.22 -3.92 -2.55
C GLY A 469 -13.58 -3.42 -2.07
N THR A 470 -13.59 -2.71 -0.95
CA THR A 470 -14.76 -1.99 -0.45
C THR A 470 -14.41 -0.51 -0.28
N GLY A 471 -15.30 0.36 -0.72
CA GLY A 471 -15.25 1.81 -0.45
C GLY A 471 -16.18 2.16 0.69
N ALA A 472 -15.75 3.08 1.55
CA ALA A 472 -16.52 3.57 2.67
C ALA A 472 -16.73 5.09 2.59
N ASP A 473 -17.72 5.59 3.34
CA ASP A 473 -18.01 7.03 3.44
C ASP A 473 -16.85 7.82 4.11
N ASP A 474 -16.00 7.15 4.89
CA ASP A 474 -14.87 7.75 5.62
C ASP A 474 -13.61 7.98 4.77
N SER A 475 -13.76 7.95 3.44
CA SER A 475 -12.67 8.11 2.46
C SER A 475 -11.63 6.98 2.46
N ARG A 476 -11.91 5.85 3.13
CA ARG A 476 -11.02 4.69 3.11
C ARG A 476 -11.47 3.69 2.06
N VAL A 477 -10.48 3.17 1.34
CA VAL A 477 -10.64 1.96 0.52
C VAL A 477 -9.94 0.82 1.24
N LYS A 478 -10.66 -0.27 1.44
CA LYS A 478 -10.18 -1.47 2.14
C LYS A 478 -10.16 -2.64 1.17
N ILE A 479 -9.14 -3.48 1.30
CA ILE A 479 -9.02 -4.74 0.58
C ILE A 479 -9.21 -5.88 1.57
N TRP A 480 -10.11 -6.77 1.24
CA TRP A 480 -10.48 -7.92 2.05
C TRP A 480 -10.03 -9.20 1.39
N ASP A 481 -9.58 -10.14 2.21
CA ASP A 481 -9.46 -11.54 1.81
C ASP A 481 -10.78 -12.25 2.10
N LEU A 482 -11.37 -12.85 1.08
CA LEU A 482 -12.63 -13.57 1.19
C LEU A 482 -12.51 -14.81 2.10
N LYS A 483 -11.36 -15.48 2.09
CA LYS A 483 -11.13 -16.72 2.86
C LYS A 483 -10.95 -16.41 4.34
N GLU A 484 -10.07 -15.48 4.66
CA GLU A 484 -9.78 -15.12 6.05
C GLU A 484 -10.83 -14.17 6.64
N GLN A 485 -11.71 -13.60 5.80
CA GLN A 485 -12.72 -12.63 6.20
C GLN A 485 -12.10 -11.42 6.90
N SER A 486 -10.84 -11.13 6.57
CA SER A 486 -9.98 -10.16 7.23
C SER A 486 -9.59 -9.05 6.25
N ASN A 487 -9.33 -7.87 6.80
CA ASN A 487 -8.82 -6.75 6.04
C ASN A 487 -7.30 -6.92 5.88
N VAL A 488 -6.84 -7.03 4.63
CA VAL A 488 -5.43 -7.26 4.27
C VAL A 488 -4.71 -5.95 3.96
N ALA A 489 -5.41 -4.94 3.44
CA ALA A 489 -4.81 -3.66 3.11
C ALA A 489 -5.78 -2.50 3.22
N ASN A 490 -5.26 -1.36 3.67
CA ASN A 490 -5.97 -0.09 3.71
C ASN A 490 -5.26 0.91 2.81
N PHE A 491 -6.02 1.61 1.98
CA PHE A 491 -5.52 2.68 1.12
C PHE A 491 -5.99 4.05 1.63
N PRO A 492 -5.18 4.73 2.46
CA PRO A 492 -5.47 6.07 2.92
C PRO A 492 -5.07 7.10 1.86
N GLY A 493 -5.86 8.16 1.68
CA GLY A 493 -5.45 9.32 0.90
C GLY A 493 -6.53 10.03 0.10
N HIS A 494 -7.75 9.49 0.03
CA HIS A 494 -8.91 10.23 -0.47
C HIS A 494 -9.45 11.19 0.59
N THR A 495 -10.15 12.23 0.14
CA THR A 495 -10.84 13.21 0.99
C THR A 495 -12.32 13.32 0.60
N GLY A 496 -13.15 12.42 1.10
CA GLY A 496 -14.58 12.35 0.82
C GLY A 496 -15.04 10.91 0.59
N SER A 497 -16.35 10.73 0.50
CA SER A 497 -16.96 9.41 0.27
C SER A 497 -16.44 8.79 -1.03
N ILE A 498 -16.03 7.52 -0.96
CA ILE A 498 -15.65 6.74 -2.14
C ILE A 498 -16.90 6.50 -3.00
N SER A 499 -16.83 6.83 -4.29
CA SER A 499 -17.96 6.66 -5.22
C SER A 499 -17.82 5.39 -6.06
N ALA A 500 -16.61 5.08 -6.51
CA ALA A 500 -16.36 3.96 -7.40
C ALA A 500 -15.00 3.30 -7.17
N ILE A 501 -14.94 2.01 -7.43
CA ILE A 501 -13.73 1.18 -7.39
C ILE A 501 -13.74 0.31 -8.65
N SER A 502 -12.61 0.28 -9.36
CA SER A 502 -12.40 -0.64 -10.48
C SER A 502 -11.05 -1.34 -10.35
N PHE A 503 -11.05 -2.67 -10.32
CA PHE A 503 -9.83 -3.47 -10.51
C PHE A 503 -9.50 -3.56 -12.00
N SER A 504 -8.21 -3.53 -12.31
CA SER A 504 -7.71 -3.77 -13.65
C SER A 504 -7.52 -5.27 -13.87
N GLU A 505 -7.81 -5.73 -15.09
CA GLU A 505 -7.61 -7.13 -15.51
C GLU A 505 -6.14 -7.57 -15.53
N ASN A 506 -5.20 -6.62 -15.40
CA ASN A 506 -3.79 -6.94 -15.16
C ASN A 506 -3.51 -7.53 -13.76
N GLY A 507 -4.47 -7.45 -12.82
CA GLY A 507 -4.38 -8.02 -11.48
C GLY A 507 -3.51 -7.26 -10.48
N TYR A 508 -2.97 -6.10 -10.86
CA TYR A 508 -2.05 -5.34 -10.02
C TYR A 508 -2.53 -3.91 -9.76
N TYR A 509 -3.36 -3.35 -10.64
CA TYR A 509 -3.84 -1.98 -10.49
C TYR A 509 -5.27 -1.94 -9.98
N LEU A 510 -5.51 -0.95 -9.14
CA LEU A 510 -6.81 -0.59 -8.61
C LEU A 510 -7.01 0.91 -8.84
N ALA A 511 -8.12 1.27 -9.48
CA ALA A 511 -8.57 2.66 -9.60
C ALA A 511 -9.67 2.92 -8.58
N THR A 512 -9.57 4.04 -7.89
CA THR A 512 -10.55 4.46 -6.89
C THR A 512 -10.90 5.92 -7.14
N ALA A 513 -12.18 6.24 -7.02
CA ALA A 513 -12.68 7.60 -7.11
C ALA A 513 -13.45 7.96 -5.83
N ALA A 514 -13.35 9.23 -5.45
CA ALA A 514 -14.09 9.77 -4.32
C ALA A 514 -14.70 11.13 -4.68
N SER A 515 -15.36 11.74 -3.69
CA SER A 515 -15.94 13.08 -3.80
C SER A 515 -14.89 14.20 -3.86
N ASP A 516 -13.59 13.87 -3.86
CA ASP A 516 -12.45 14.79 -3.94
C ASP A 516 -12.06 15.17 -5.38
N ALA A 517 -12.90 14.84 -6.37
CA ALA A 517 -12.62 15.03 -7.79
C ALA A 517 -11.29 14.37 -8.25
N CYS A 518 -10.77 13.39 -7.50
CA CYS A 518 -9.53 12.71 -7.81
C CYS A 518 -9.78 11.23 -8.09
N VAL A 519 -9.16 10.72 -9.16
CA VAL A 519 -9.02 9.29 -9.40
C VAL A 519 -7.63 8.85 -8.98
N LYS A 520 -7.54 8.02 -7.94
CA LYS A 520 -6.29 7.50 -7.41
C LYS A 520 -6.05 6.10 -7.94
N LEU A 521 -4.80 5.85 -8.34
CA LEU A 521 -4.36 4.58 -8.89
C LEU A 521 -3.34 3.94 -7.96
N TRP A 522 -3.65 2.71 -7.56
CA TRP A 522 -2.91 1.96 -6.55
C TRP A 522 -2.26 0.73 -7.19
N ASP A 523 -1.01 0.45 -6.81
CA ASP A 523 -0.35 -0.82 -7.11
C ASP A 523 -0.55 -1.75 -5.91
N LEU A 524 -1.33 -2.81 -6.08
CA LEU A 524 -1.67 -3.79 -5.06
C LEU A 524 -0.44 -4.55 -4.53
N ARG A 525 0.67 -4.61 -5.28
CA ARG A 525 1.89 -5.30 -4.83
C ARG A 525 2.72 -4.43 -3.89
N LYS A 526 2.71 -3.12 -4.14
CA LYS A 526 3.47 -2.14 -3.34
C LYS A 526 2.60 -1.48 -2.27
N LEU A 527 1.29 -1.68 -2.35
CA LEU A 527 0.26 -1.06 -1.51
C LEU A 527 0.39 0.47 -1.45
N LYS A 528 0.71 1.09 -2.58
CA LYS A 528 0.97 2.53 -2.68
C LYS A 528 0.23 3.14 -3.86
N ASN A 529 -0.22 4.38 -3.67
CA ASN A 529 -0.64 5.24 -4.76
C ASN A 529 0.60 5.58 -5.59
N PHE A 530 0.56 5.25 -6.88
CA PHE A 530 1.65 5.60 -7.80
C PHE A 530 1.27 6.73 -8.75
N LYS A 531 -0.04 7.01 -8.91
CA LYS A 531 -0.55 8.08 -9.77
C LYS A 531 -1.88 8.56 -9.21
N THR A 532 -2.04 9.89 -9.20
CA THR A 532 -3.32 10.55 -8.98
C THR A 532 -3.65 11.34 -10.23
N ILE A 533 -4.84 11.10 -10.78
CA ILE A 533 -5.43 11.89 -11.86
C ILE A 533 -6.35 12.89 -11.17
N GLN A 534 -5.99 14.16 -11.24
CA GLN A 534 -6.78 15.25 -10.69
C GLN A 534 -7.67 15.80 -11.78
N LEU A 535 -8.98 15.78 -11.55
CA LEU A 535 -9.97 16.34 -12.46
C LEU A 535 -10.30 17.78 -12.01
N ASP A 536 -11.11 18.46 -12.81
CA ASP A 536 -11.48 19.86 -12.56
C ASP A 536 -12.18 20.03 -11.20
N ASP A 537 -12.05 21.22 -10.61
CA ASP A 537 -12.64 21.51 -9.29
C ASP A 537 -14.17 21.31 -9.32
N GLY A 538 -14.68 20.47 -8.41
CA GLY A 538 -16.10 20.12 -8.34
C GLY A 538 -16.54 18.98 -9.27
N TYR A 539 -15.60 18.29 -9.93
CA TYR A 539 -15.91 17.12 -10.75
C TYR A 539 -16.41 15.94 -9.89
N ASP A 540 -17.62 15.47 -10.14
CA ASP A 540 -18.26 14.38 -9.39
C ASP A 540 -18.18 13.07 -10.16
N VAL A 541 -17.23 12.20 -9.80
CA VAL A 541 -17.05 10.88 -10.41
C VAL A 541 -18.08 9.90 -9.86
N LYS A 542 -18.86 9.27 -10.75
CA LYS A 542 -19.88 8.29 -10.38
C LYS A 542 -19.49 6.84 -10.62
N ASP A 543 -18.71 6.57 -11.68
CA ASP A 543 -18.35 5.20 -12.01
C ASP A 543 -16.97 5.15 -12.70
N LEU A 544 -16.29 4.03 -12.52
CA LEU A 544 -14.99 3.73 -13.12
C LEU A 544 -15.06 2.35 -13.74
N CYS A 545 -14.44 2.17 -14.90
CA CYS A 545 -14.36 0.86 -15.55
C CYS A 545 -13.03 0.71 -16.27
N PHE A 546 -12.23 -0.28 -15.88
CA PHE A 546 -11.15 -0.78 -16.72
C PHE A 546 -11.72 -1.65 -17.84
N ASP A 547 -11.09 -1.61 -19.01
CA ASP A 547 -11.41 -2.53 -20.08
C ASP A 547 -10.89 -3.95 -19.79
N GLN A 548 -11.37 -4.93 -20.55
CA GLN A 548 -11.01 -6.34 -20.37
C GLN A 548 -9.51 -6.63 -20.59
N SER A 549 -8.79 -5.77 -21.33
CA SER A 549 -7.34 -5.91 -21.52
C SER A 549 -6.50 -5.21 -20.45
N GLY A 550 -7.09 -4.29 -19.67
CA GLY A 550 -6.37 -3.41 -18.74
C GLY A 550 -5.56 -2.30 -19.43
N THR A 551 -5.83 -2.02 -20.70
CA THR A 551 -5.17 -0.99 -21.52
C THR A 551 -5.89 0.36 -21.43
N TYR A 552 -7.20 0.37 -21.15
CA TYR A 552 -8.00 1.58 -21.08
C TYR A 552 -8.75 1.68 -19.76
N LEU A 553 -8.93 2.91 -19.28
CA LEU A 553 -9.75 3.24 -18.13
C LEU A 553 -10.79 4.29 -18.54
N ALA A 554 -12.06 3.98 -18.35
CA ALA A 554 -13.14 4.93 -18.53
C ALA A 554 -13.58 5.51 -17.18
N ILE A 555 -13.86 6.82 -17.19
CA ILE A 555 -14.36 7.58 -16.05
C ILE A 555 -15.70 8.19 -16.44
N ALA A 556 -16.73 7.97 -15.63
CA ALA A 556 -18.02 8.63 -15.76
C ALA A 556 -18.24 9.60 -14.60
N GLY A 557 -18.57 10.85 -14.92
CA GLY A 557 -18.93 11.87 -13.94
C GLY A 557 -19.66 13.03 -14.61
N SER A 558 -19.08 14.24 -14.58
CA SER A 558 -19.62 15.38 -15.34
C SER A 558 -19.56 15.15 -16.85
N ASP A 559 -18.49 14.51 -17.32
CA ASP A 559 -18.31 14.05 -18.69
C ASP A 559 -17.94 12.54 -18.67
N VAL A 560 -17.71 11.97 -19.85
CA VAL A 560 -17.15 10.61 -19.96
C VAL A 560 -15.76 10.73 -20.56
N ARG A 561 -14.74 10.26 -19.84
CA ARG A 561 -13.33 10.31 -20.31
C ARG A 561 -12.76 8.92 -20.47
N ILE A 562 -11.90 8.74 -21.48
CA ILE A 562 -11.11 7.53 -21.68
C ILE A 562 -9.63 7.85 -21.52
N TYR A 563 -8.95 7.10 -20.67
CA TYR A 563 -7.51 7.18 -20.43
C TYR A 563 -6.81 5.92 -20.93
N GLN A 564 -5.61 6.08 -21.49
CA GLN A 564 -4.72 4.98 -21.80
C GLN A 564 -3.89 4.59 -20.56
N CYS A 565 -4.00 3.35 -20.13
CA CYS A 565 -3.20 2.79 -19.04
C CYS A 565 -1.71 2.75 -19.39
N LYS A 566 -0.84 2.74 -18.37
CA LYS A 566 0.63 2.92 -18.42
C LYS A 566 1.06 4.37 -18.61
N GLN A 567 0.62 5.03 -19.67
CA GLN A 567 0.96 6.44 -19.93
C GLN A 567 0.06 7.40 -19.15
N TRP A 568 -1.16 6.96 -18.83
CA TRP A 568 -2.21 7.75 -18.18
C TRP A 568 -2.52 9.04 -18.94
N GLN A 569 -2.48 8.93 -20.26
CA GLN A 569 -2.84 10.00 -21.19
C GLN A 569 -4.35 9.96 -21.43
N GLU A 570 -4.96 11.14 -21.43
CA GLU A 570 -6.35 11.31 -21.84
C GLU A 570 -6.44 11.15 -23.36
N LEU A 571 -7.26 10.20 -23.81
CA LEU A 571 -7.46 9.91 -25.23
C LEU A 571 -8.67 10.63 -25.81
N GLN A 572 -9.78 10.63 -25.07
CA GLN A 572 -11.05 11.15 -25.54
C GLN A 572 -11.91 11.65 -24.37
N VAL A 573 -12.65 12.73 -24.61
CA VAL A 573 -13.62 13.32 -23.67
C VAL A 573 -14.95 13.51 -24.40
N PHE A 574 -16.02 12.97 -23.84
CA PHE A 574 -17.38 13.09 -24.35
C PHE A 574 -18.20 14.01 -23.43
N THR A 575 -18.62 15.15 -23.96
CA THR A 575 -19.51 16.12 -23.28
C THR A 575 -20.95 16.02 -23.78
N ASP A 576 -21.31 14.86 -24.32
CA ASP A 576 -22.57 14.68 -25.03
C ASP A 576 -23.77 14.55 -24.09
N HIS A 577 -23.56 14.12 -22.84
CA HIS A 577 -24.64 14.03 -21.87
C HIS A 577 -25.01 15.43 -21.34
N THR A 578 -26.30 15.68 -21.22
CA THR A 578 -26.80 16.98 -20.71
C THR A 578 -26.82 17.05 -19.18
N ALA A 579 -26.59 15.92 -18.52
CA ALA A 579 -26.46 15.79 -17.07
C ALA A 579 -25.37 14.76 -16.73
N LEU A 580 -25.07 14.60 -15.43
CA LEU A 580 -24.03 13.70 -14.94
C LEU A 580 -24.16 12.28 -15.51
N ALA A 581 -23.07 11.77 -16.07
CA ALA A 581 -22.89 10.39 -16.44
C ALA A 581 -22.72 9.53 -15.18
N THR A 582 -23.56 8.51 -15.04
CA THR A 582 -23.70 7.69 -13.83
C THR A 582 -23.08 6.31 -13.94
N GLY A 583 -22.86 5.82 -15.17
CA GLY A 583 -22.33 4.48 -15.39
C GLY A 583 -21.64 4.36 -16.74
N VAL A 584 -20.55 3.59 -16.80
CA VAL A 584 -19.76 3.40 -18.02
C VAL A 584 -19.19 1.99 -18.11
N ARG A 585 -19.28 1.37 -19.28
CA ARG A 585 -18.78 0.01 -19.51
C ARG A 585 -18.21 -0.17 -20.91
N PHE A 586 -17.07 -0.86 -21.01
CA PHE A 586 -16.49 -1.24 -22.29
C PHE A 586 -17.17 -2.50 -22.85
N GLY A 587 -17.45 -2.47 -24.15
CA GLY A 587 -17.77 -3.67 -24.93
C GLY A 587 -16.55 -4.56 -25.15
N LYS A 588 -16.76 -5.67 -25.86
CA LYS A 588 -15.71 -6.65 -26.20
C LYS A 588 -14.52 -5.95 -26.85
N HIS A 589 -13.31 -6.22 -26.36
CA HIS A 589 -12.07 -5.66 -26.92
C HIS A 589 -12.11 -4.14 -27.13
N ALA A 590 -12.81 -3.43 -26.24
CA ALA A 590 -13.04 -1.99 -26.31
C ALA A 590 -13.71 -1.51 -27.62
N GLN A 591 -14.35 -2.38 -28.42
CA GLN A 591 -14.95 -2.03 -29.72
C GLN A 591 -16.00 -0.92 -29.64
N TYR A 592 -16.69 -0.84 -28.51
CA TYR A 592 -17.59 0.25 -28.20
C TYR A 592 -17.54 0.55 -26.70
N LEU A 593 -18.01 1.74 -26.31
CA LEU A 593 -18.20 2.18 -24.94
C LEU A 593 -19.67 2.51 -24.74
N ALA A 594 -20.29 1.94 -23.70
CA ALA A 594 -21.65 2.31 -23.32
C ALA A 594 -21.62 3.21 -22.08
N SER A 595 -22.46 4.24 -22.09
CA SER A 595 -22.57 5.22 -21.01
C SER A 595 -24.02 5.53 -20.69
N THR A 596 -24.31 5.80 -19.42
CA THR A 596 -25.65 6.16 -18.93
C THR A 596 -25.58 7.45 -18.14
N SER A 597 -26.66 8.22 -18.17
CA SER A 597 -26.71 9.51 -17.49
C SER A 597 -28.05 9.78 -16.80
N MET A 598 -28.01 10.74 -15.87
CA MET A 598 -29.18 11.34 -15.25
C MET A 598 -30.12 12.01 -16.27
N ASP A 599 -29.64 12.31 -17.48
CA ASP A 599 -30.44 12.84 -18.59
C ASP A 599 -31.36 11.80 -19.27
N ARG A 600 -31.37 10.56 -18.76
CA ARG A 600 -32.17 9.41 -19.23
C ARG A 600 -31.63 8.73 -20.48
N THR A 601 -30.47 9.13 -20.97
CA THR A 601 -29.92 8.54 -22.19
C THR A 601 -28.96 7.40 -21.87
N LEU A 602 -29.07 6.32 -22.65
CA LEU A 602 -27.99 5.36 -22.89
C LEU A 602 -27.32 5.76 -24.20
N LYS A 603 -26.03 6.08 -24.15
CA LYS A 603 -25.23 6.40 -25.33
C LYS A 603 -24.18 5.33 -25.58
N LEU A 604 -24.05 4.96 -26.85
CA LEU A 604 -23.03 4.04 -27.33
C LEU A 604 -22.02 4.83 -28.16
N TYR A 605 -20.73 4.67 -27.86
CA TYR A 605 -19.63 5.26 -28.61
C TYR A 605 -18.79 4.17 -29.25
N GLY A 606 -18.22 4.42 -30.42
CA GLY A 606 -17.30 3.49 -31.08
C GLY A 606 -16.73 4.09 -32.35
N VAL A 607 -16.06 3.25 -33.15
CA VAL A 607 -15.54 3.63 -34.47
C VAL A 607 -16.65 3.39 -35.50
N GLU A 608 -16.88 4.36 -36.39
CA GLU A 608 -17.80 4.24 -37.54
C GLU A 608 -17.29 3.26 -38.61
#